data_AF-A0A101WYI4-F1
#
_entry.id   AF-A0A101WYI4-F1
#
_cell.length_a   1.000
_cell.length_b   1.000
_cell.length_c   1.000
_cell.angle_alpha   90.00
_cell.angle_beta   90.00
_cell.angle_gamma   90.00
#
_symmetry.space_group_name_H-M   'P 1'
#
loop_
_entity.id
_entity.type
_entity.pdbx_description
1 polymer ?
#
loop_
_entity_poly.entity_id
_entity_poly.type
_entity_poly.pdbx_seq_one_letter_code
_entity_poly.pdbx_strand_id
1 'polypeptide(L)'
;MRIILSIVSWASSLISGIFTSAIQLIYSIIQYILTRPEVNIPFLNPIIDFLNKVPIINIIVHLILWRPIFDLLFVPGLVSVTIALIYIIWFERKITAKVQWRIGPLEVSRPIGGFLQPFADLFRYTFQEFVVPQQADRNYFIHAPAIVFILSTLPIFFIPIGPMEANGVVNGIYGIYTGYDVLIALALITLFNVGIILIGWASNDRFTYIGTVREALLYTGYEAVLILSAISILLIYGTADPFKIVDWQVAHLPGIIINPLAFLAFVIATLMATSRFPFEIPEADTEIVLGPYTEYSGIIYGLVMTMSYEKLYVLSLLIVLLFLNGWAGPYIPPLGALSYAIWFGIKTYIVMMILVFTRAVYGRYRPDQALKMSWSSLLGLAVASLILSLIIKLL
;
A
#
# COMPACT_ATOMS: atom_id res chain seq x y z
N MET A 1 20.51 -60.72 -6.24
CA MET A 1 19.48 -60.56 -5.19
C MET A 1 19.98 -59.78 -3.97
N ARG A 2 21.10 -60.15 -3.32
CA ARG A 2 21.64 -59.42 -2.14
C ARG A 2 21.99 -57.94 -2.39
N ILE A 3 22.57 -57.62 -3.55
CA ILE A 3 22.92 -56.24 -3.93
C ILE A 3 21.65 -55.37 -4.10
N ILE A 4 20.62 -55.91 -4.76
CA ILE A 4 19.33 -55.22 -4.94
C ILE A 4 18.66 -54.97 -3.59
N LEU A 5 18.66 -55.94 -2.68
CA LEU A 5 18.12 -55.77 -1.32
C LEU A 5 18.92 -54.72 -0.51
N SER A 6 20.24 -54.66 -0.66
CA SER A 6 21.07 -53.64 0.00
C SER A 6 20.78 -52.22 -0.51
N ILE A 7 20.59 -52.06 -1.82
CA ILE A 7 20.25 -50.76 -2.44
C ILE A 7 18.85 -50.33 -2.02
N VAL A 8 17.88 -51.25 -1.96
CA VAL A 8 16.52 -50.96 -1.48
C VAL A 8 16.52 -50.58 0.00
N SER A 9 17.30 -51.27 0.85
CA SER A 9 17.43 -50.93 2.27
C SER A 9 18.12 -49.58 2.51
N TRP A 10 19.12 -49.26 1.69
CA TRP A 10 19.81 -47.98 1.73
C TRP A 10 18.88 -46.85 1.28
N ALA A 11 18.17 -47.03 0.16
CA ALA A 11 17.17 -46.08 -0.33
C ALA A 11 16.03 -45.87 0.68
N SER A 12 15.52 -46.93 1.34
CA SER A 12 14.49 -46.78 2.37
C SER A 12 15.00 -46.05 3.60
N SER A 13 16.26 -46.27 4.00
CA SER A 13 16.88 -45.55 5.12
C SER A 13 17.14 -44.07 4.81
N LEU A 14 17.44 -43.76 3.55
CA LEU A 14 17.67 -42.39 3.09
C LEU A 14 16.36 -41.62 2.99
N ILE A 15 15.32 -42.25 2.43
CA ILE A 15 13.95 -41.72 2.40
C ILE A 15 13.44 -41.53 3.83
N SER A 16 13.57 -42.52 4.71
CA SER A 16 13.12 -42.38 6.10
C SER A 16 13.89 -41.30 6.86
N GLY A 17 15.21 -41.15 6.62
CA GLY A 17 16.04 -40.09 7.20
C GLY A 17 15.66 -38.68 6.72
N ILE A 18 15.34 -38.51 5.44
CA ILE A 18 14.83 -37.24 4.88
C ILE A 18 13.46 -36.92 5.48
N PHE A 19 12.56 -37.91 5.56
CA PHE A 19 11.23 -37.74 6.14
C PHE A 19 11.29 -37.40 7.63
N THR A 20 12.13 -38.08 8.43
CA THR A 20 12.28 -37.75 9.86
C THR A 20 12.88 -36.37 10.08
N SER A 21 13.88 -35.99 9.28
CA SER A 21 14.47 -34.64 9.33
C SER A 21 13.47 -33.56 8.94
N ALA A 22 12.65 -33.79 7.91
CA ALA A 22 11.58 -32.88 7.51
C ALA A 22 10.50 -32.76 8.59
N ILE A 23 10.09 -33.87 9.20
CA ILE A 23 9.12 -33.88 10.31
C ILE A 23 9.68 -33.14 11.53
N GLN A 24 10.96 -33.33 11.85
CA GLN A 24 11.61 -32.65 12.98
C GLN A 24 11.76 -31.15 12.72
N LEU A 25 12.05 -30.75 11.48
CA LEU A 25 12.04 -29.34 11.07
C LEU A 25 10.65 -28.74 11.21
N ILE A 26 9.61 -29.40 10.70
CA ILE A 26 8.21 -28.94 10.84
C ILE A 26 7.81 -28.85 12.32
N TYR A 27 8.16 -29.84 13.14
CA TYR A 27 7.88 -29.82 14.57
C TYR A 27 8.62 -28.67 15.28
N SER A 28 9.88 -28.42 14.93
CA SER A 28 10.64 -27.28 15.48
C SER A 28 10.04 -25.93 15.09
N ILE A 29 9.53 -25.80 13.85
CA ILE A 29 8.83 -24.60 13.37
C ILE A 29 7.52 -24.41 14.13
N ILE A 30 6.74 -25.48 14.32
CA ILE A 30 5.48 -25.43 15.08
C ILE A 30 5.74 -25.01 16.54
N GLN A 31 6.71 -25.62 17.21
CA GLN A 31 7.08 -25.24 18.58
C GLN A 31 7.62 -23.80 18.66
N TYR A 32 8.34 -23.36 17.63
CA TYR A 32 8.82 -21.98 17.54
C TYR A 32 7.66 -20.97 17.40
N ILE A 33 6.61 -21.31 16.65
CA ILE A 33 5.41 -20.47 16.50
C ILE A 33 4.62 -20.41 17.80
N LEU A 34 4.41 -21.55 18.47
CA LEU A 34 3.60 -21.66 19.69
C LEU A 34 4.22 -20.96 20.92
N THR A 35 5.53 -20.66 20.90
CA THR A 35 6.25 -20.08 22.04
C THR A 35 6.46 -18.57 21.94
N ARG A 36 6.07 -17.94 20.83
CA ARG A 36 6.26 -16.50 20.59
C ARG A 36 5.05 -15.68 21.07
N PRO A 37 5.25 -14.40 21.44
CA PRO A 37 4.16 -13.54 21.89
C PRO A 37 3.18 -13.29 20.75
N GLU A 38 1.90 -13.54 21.03
CA GLU A 38 0.78 -13.27 20.11
C GLU A 38 0.34 -11.80 20.17
N VAL A 39 -0.46 -11.38 19.20
CA VAL A 39 -1.18 -10.11 19.28
C VAL A 39 -2.33 -10.27 20.27
N ASN A 40 -2.29 -9.51 21.37
CA ASN A 40 -3.34 -9.57 22.39
C ASN A 40 -4.55 -8.74 21.95
N ILE A 41 -5.64 -9.42 21.58
CA ILE A 41 -6.93 -8.80 21.26
C ILE A 41 -7.96 -9.30 22.28
N PRO A 42 -8.22 -8.55 23.36
CA PRO A 42 -9.09 -8.99 24.45
C PRO A 42 -10.48 -9.46 24.00
N PHE A 43 -11.03 -8.83 22.97
CA PHE A 43 -12.31 -9.22 22.36
C PHE A 43 -12.30 -10.60 21.70
N LEU A 44 -11.17 -11.03 21.13
CA LEU A 44 -11.07 -12.32 20.43
C LEU A 44 -10.71 -13.47 21.36
N ASN A 45 -10.22 -13.20 22.57
CA ASN A 45 -9.81 -14.23 23.55
C ASN A 45 -10.85 -15.34 23.76
N PRO A 46 -12.17 -15.06 23.90
CA PRO A 46 -13.18 -16.11 24.05
C PRO A 46 -13.31 -17.03 22.82
N ILE A 47 -13.07 -16.49 21.62
CA ILE A 47 -13.12 -17.22 20.35
C ILE A 47 -11.82 -18.01 20.17
N ILE A 48 -10.68 -17.39 20.50
CA ILE A 48 -9.35 -18.02 20.46
C ILE A 48 -9.32 -19.22 21.40
N ASP A 49 -9.81 -19.09 22.63
CA ASP A 49 -9.92 -20.17 23.61
C ASP A 49 -10.85 -21.31 23.17
N PHE A 50 -11.88 -20.99 22.37
CA PHE A 50 -12.75 -22.00 21.76
C PHE A 50 -12.05 -22.74 20.60
N LEU A 51 -11.38 -22.00 19.72
CA LEU A 51 -10.69 -22.54 18.55
C LEU A 51 -9.45 -23.35 18.92
N ASN A 52 -8.75 -22.98 19.99
CA ASN A 52 -7.57 -23.68 20.51
C ASN A 52 -7.87 -25.08 21.07
N LYS A 53 -9.15 -25.42 21.29
CA LYS A 53 -9.57 -26.78 21.70
C LYS A 53 -9.39 -27.83 20.60
N VAL A 54 -9.26 -27.42 19.34
CA VAL A 54 -9.05 -28.34 18.20
C VAL A 54 -7.57 -28.31 17.79
N PRO A 55 -6.82 -29.43 17.85
CA PRO A 55 -5.35 -29.44 17.69
C PRO A 55 -4.84 -28.84 16.37
N ILE A 56 -5.54 -29.07 15.26
CA ILE A 56 -5.16 -28.57 13.93
C ILE A 56 -5.46 -27.06 13.81
N ILE A 57 -6.60 -26.63 14.35
CA ILE A 57 -7.02 -25.22 14.32
C ILE A 57 -6.14 -24.39 15.24
N ASN A 58 -5.69 -24.95 16.36
CA ASN A 58 -4.77 -24.32 17.30
C ASN A 58 -3.47 -23.83 16.60
N ILE A 59 -2.87 -24.66 15.74
CA ILE A 59 -1.68 -24.30 14.98
C ILE A 59 -1.98 -23.16 13.98
N ILE A 60 -3.12 -23.19 13.31
CA ILE A 60 -3.53 -22.17 12.34
C ILE A 60 -3.80 -20.84 13.05
N VAL A 61 -4.46 -20.87 14.22
CA VAL A 61 -4.75 -19.69 15.03
C VAL A 61 -3.46 -19.06 15.54
N HIS A 62 -2.53 -19.84 16.10
CA HIS A 62 -1.23 -19.33 16.54
C HIS A 62 -0.38 -18.83 15.36
N LEU A 63 -0.46 -19.45 14.18
CA LEU A 63 0.21 -18.96 12.96
C LEU A 63 -0.35 -17.61 12.51
N ILE A 64 -1.67 -17.45 12.52
CA ILE A 64 -2.35 -16.20 12.12
C ILE A 64 -2.12 -15.09 13.15
N LEU A 65 -2.15 -15.42 14.44
CA LEU A 65 -1.92 -14.47 15.55
C LEU A 65 -0.44 -14.24 15.84
N TRP A 66 0.46 -14.97 15.17
CA TRP A 66 1.88 -14.73 15.25
C TRP A 66 2.19 -13.34 14.71
N ARG A 67 2.75 -12.47 15.56
CA ARG A 67 2.94 -11.04 15.28
C ARG A 67 3.48 -10.73 13.88
N PRO A 68 4.57 -11.34 13.36
CA PRO A 68 5.08 -11.01 12.03
C PRO A 68 4.10 -11.33 10.89
N ILE A 69 3.29 -12.40 11.04
CA ILE A 69 2.31 -12.81 10.03
C ILE A 69 1.03 -11.97 10.17
N PHE A 70 0.59 -11.70 11.40
CA PHE A 70 -0.56 -10.85 11.68
C PHE A 70 -0.33 -9.43 11.15
N ASP A 71 0.83 -8.86 11.43
CA ASP A 71 1.22 -7.52 11.01
C ASP A 71 1.35 -7.45 9.47
N LEU A 72 1.87 -8.52 8.83
CA LEU A 72 1.94 -8.64 7.39
C LEU A 72 0.57 -8.78 6.69
N LEU A 73 -0.36 -9.51 7.29
CA LEU A 73 -1.65 -9.80 6.68
C LEU A 73 -2.68 -8.71 6.99
N PHE A 74 -2.84 -8.33 8.26
CA PHE A 74 -4.03 -7.62 8.71
C PHE A 74 -3.86 -6.10 8.83
N VAL A 75 -2.69 -5.57 9.24
CA VAL A 75 -2.54 -4.11 9.41
C VAL A 75 -1.08 -3.64 9.27
N PRO A 76 -0.70 -2.69 8.38
CA PRO A 76 -1.38 -2.15 7.19
C PRO A 76 -1.30 -3.11 5.98
N GLY A 77 -1.10 -4.40 6.25
CA GLY A 77 -0.85 -5.49 5.32
C GLY A 77 -1.82 -5.75 4.16
N LEU A 78 -1.58 -6.86 3.47
CA LEU A 78 -2.25 -7.21 2.20
C LEU A 78 -3.79 -7.26 2.31
N VAL A 79 -4.34 -7.69 3.45
CA VAL A 79 -5.78 -7.76 3.66
C VAL A 79 -6.36 -6.36 3.78
N SER A 80 -5.74 -5.47 4.55
CA SER A 80 -6.22 -4.08 4.68
C SER A 80 -6.12 -3.32 3.36
N VAL A 81 -5.06 -3.52 2.57
CA VAL A 81 -4.96 -2.97 1.21
C VAL A 81 -6.12 -3.46 0.36
N THR A 82 -6.36 -4.78 0.31
CA THR A 82 -7.42 -5.35 -0.53
C THR A 82 -8.80 -4.80 -0.16
N ILE A 83 -9.12 -4.75 1.14
CA ILE A 83 -10.37 -4.16 1.64
C ILE A 83 -10.44 -2.67 1.26
N ALA A 84 -9.33 -1.94 1.39
CA ALA A 84 -9.28 -0.54 1.06
C ALA A 84 -9.51 -0.26 -0.42
N LEU A 85 -8.93 -1.07 -1.29
CA LEU A 85 -9.09 -0.99 -2.74
C LEU A 85 -10.54 -1.25 -3.15
N ILE A 86 -11.16 -2.31 -2.63
CA ILE A 86 -12.58 -2.61 -2.90
C ILE A 86 -13.45 -1.43 -2.46
N TYR A 87 -13.23 -0.91 -1.26
CA TYR A 87 -14.00 0.21 -0.74
C TYR A 87 -13.81 1.48 -1.58
N ILE A 88 -12.57 1.88 -1.87
CA ILE A 88 -12.29 3.16 -2.51
C ILE A 88 -12.77 3.20 -3.96
N ILE A 89 -12.63 2.10 -4.72
CA ILE A 89 -13.09 2.01 -6.11
C ILE A 89 -14.62 2.11 -6.16
N TRP A 90 -15.31 1.43 -5.24
CA TRP A 90 -16.77 1.57 -5.11
C TRP A 90 -17.16 2.99 -4.69
N PHE A 91 -16.47 3.58 -3.71
CA PHE A 91 -16.73 4.92 -3.22
C PHE A 91 -16.56 5.97 -4.32
N GLU A 92 -15.47 5.91 -5.11
CA GLU A 92 -15.21 6.80 -6.24
C GLU A 92 -16.37 6.84 -7.23
N ARG A 93 -16.84 5.66 -7.64
CA ARG A 93 -17.94 5.52 -8.60
C ARG A 93 -19.24 6.08 -8.01
N LYS A 94 -19.51 5.84 -6.73
CA LYS A 94 -20.71 6.34 -6.05
C LYS A 94 -20.69 7.86 -5.86
N ILE A 95 -19.59 8.42 -5.41
CA ILE A 95 -19.51 9.85 -5.12
C ILE A 95 -19.55 10.67 -6.42
N THR A 96 -18.84 10.22 -7.46
CA THR A 96 -18.86 10.86 -8.78
C THR A 96 -20.28 10.86 -9.38
N ALA A 97 -20.99 9.72 -9.27
CA ALA A 97 -22.36 9.64 -9.72
C ALA A 97 -23.30 10.59 -8.96
N LYS A 98 -23.17 10.67 -7.63
CA LYS A 98 -23.96 11.59 -6.80
C LYS A 98 -23.75 13.06 -7.18
N VAL A 99 -22.50 13.49 -7.38
CA VAL A 99 -22.20 14.87 -7.80
C VAL A 99 -22.78 15.17 -9.19
N GLN A 100 -22.75 14.18 -10.08
CA GLN A 100 -23.32 14.26 -11.43
C GLN A 100 -24.84 14.05 -11.49
N TRP A 101 -25.54 14.01 -10.34
CA TRP A 101 -26.99 13.76 -10.28
C TRP A 101 -27.45 12.48 -11.00
N ARG A 102 -26.60 11.44 -11.00
CA ARG A 102 -26.94 10.11 -11.51
C ARG A 102 -26.75 9.04 -10.45
N ILE A 103 -27.33 7.88 -10.69
CA ILE A 103 -27.25 6.75 -9.78
C ILE A 103 -25.98 5.94 -10.09
N GLY A 104 -25.06 5.85 -9.14
CA GLY A 104 -23.87 5.01 -9.26
C GLY A 104 -24.19 3.52 -9.09
N PRO A 105 -23.20 2.61 -9.15
CA PRO A 105 -23.42 1.16 -9.23
C PRO A 105 -24.45 0.62 -8.23
N LEU A 106 -25.54 -0.01 -8.69
CA LEU A 106 -26.60 -0.57 -7.83
C LEU A 106 -26.94 -2.03 -8.14
N GLU A 107 -26.73 -2.48 -9.38
CA GLU A 107 -27.38 -3.70 -9.88
C GLU A 107 -26.84 -5.00 -9.26
N VAL A 108 -25.52 -5.14 -9.11
CA VAL A 108 -24.91 -6.39 -8.58
C VAL A 108 -25.37 -6.68 -7.15
N SER A 109 -25.56 -5.64 -6.33
CA SER A 109 -26.00 -5.81 -4.94
C SER A 109 -26.93 -4.67 -4.53
N ARG A 110 -28.17 -4.71 -5.01
CA ARG A 110 -29.20 -3.70 -4.68
C ARG A 110 -29.35 -3.42 -3.18
N PRO A 111 -29.38 -4.43 -2.28
CA PRO A 111 -29.57 -4.18 -0.84
C PRO A 111 -28.42 -3.43 -0.17
N ILE A 112 -27.18 -3.62 -0.64
CA ILE A 112 -25.96 -3.02 -0.06
C ILE A 112 -25.49 -1.83 -0.92
N GLY A 113 -26.37 -1.28 -1.77
CA GLY A 113 -26.05 -0.14 -2.62
C GLY A 113 -24.90 -0.38 -3.61
N GLY A 114 -24.72 -1.61 -4.10
CA GLY A 114 -23.70 -1.98 -5.10
C GLY A 114 -22.28 -2.20 -4.57
N PHE A 115 -22.08 -2.35 -3.26
CA PHE A 115 -20.75 -2.58 -2.66
C PHE A 115 -19.98 -3.77 -3.26
N LEU A 116 -20.68 -4.82 -3.71
CA LEU A 116 -20.05 -6.01 -4.31
C LEU A 116 -19.63 -5.82 -5.78
N GLN A 117 -19.80 -4.62 -6.36
CA GLN A 117 -19.39 -4.34 -7.74
C GLN A 117 -17.89 -4.59 -8.00
N PRO A 118 -16.95 -4.11 -7.17
CA PRO A 118 -15.51 -4.34 -7.42
C PRO A 118 -15.15 -5.83 -7.34
N PHE A 119 -15.84 -6.61 -6.51
CA PHE A 119 -15.69 -8.06 -6.50
C PHE A 119 -16.17 -8.69 -7.82
N ALA A 120 -17.31 -8.26 -8.37
CA ALA A 120 -17.76 -8.72 -9.68
C ALA A 120 -16.79 -8.33 -10.81
N ASP A 121 -16.20 -7.14 -10.74
CA ASP A 121 -15.17 -6.71 -11.68
C ASP A 121 -13.92 -7.59 -11.58
N LEU A 122 -13.48 -7.93 -10.36
CA LEU A 122 -12.38 -8.87 -10.14
C LEU A 122 -12.66 -10.25 -10.74
N PHE A 123 -13.85 -10.82 -10.49
CA PHE A 123 -14.26 -12.08 -11.10
C PHE A 123 -14.25 -11.99 -12.63
N ARG A 124 -14.77 -10.90 -13.20
CA ARG A 124 -14.76 -10.68 -14.64
C ARG A 124 -13.33 -10.71 -15.20
N TYR A 125 -12.40 -9.98 -14.58
CA TYR A 125 -11.01 -9.93 -15.05
C TYR A 125 -10.30 -11.30 -14.97
N THR A 126 -10.61 -12.11 -13.95
CA THR A 126 -10.05 -13.47 -13.80
C THR A 126 -10.49 -14.42 -14.92
N PHE A 127 -11.72 -14.28 -15.41
CA PHE A 127 -12.24 -15.12 -16.51
C PHE A 127 -12.01 -14.53 -17.91
N GLN A 128 -11.59 -13.27 -18.00
CA GLN A 128 -11.25 -12.65 -19.28
C GLN A 128 -9.95 -13.22 -19.85
N GLU A 129 -9.93 -13.37 -21.17
CA GLU A 129 -8.78 -13.90 -21.89
C GLU A 129 -7.56 -12.98 -21.73
N PHE A 130 -6.43 -13.59 -21.38
CA PHE A 130 -5.14 -12.93 -21.33
C PHE A 130 -4.47 -13.02 -22.70
N VAL A 131 -4.35 -11.88 -23.38
CA VAL A 131 -3.78 -11.75 -24.73
C VAL A 131 -2.41 -11.10 -24.61
N VAL A 132 -1.41 -11.71 -25.25
CA VAL A 132 -0.06 -11.15 -25.36
C VAL A 132 0.16 -10.73 -26.82
N PRO A 133 0.45 -9.44 -27.09
CA PRO A 133 0.76 -8.99 -28.45
C PRO A 133 1.98 -9.72 -29.02
N GLN A 134 1.96 -10.06 -30.32
CA GLN A 134 3.06 -10.80 -30.95
C GLN A 134 4.38 -10.01 -31.00
N GLN A 135 4.29 -8.68 -31.02
CA GLN A 135 5.46 -7.81 -31.07
C GLN A 135 6.00 -7.47 -29.67
N ALA A 136 5.24 -7.74 -28.61
CA ALA A 136 5.66 -7.47 -27.24
C ALA A 136 6.70 -8.49 -26.77
N ASP A 137 7.60 -8.07 -25.89
CA ASP A 137 8.51 -9.01 -25.23
C ASP A 137 7.73 -9.79 -24.16
N ARG A 138 7.45 -11.06 -24.46
CA ARG A 138 6.60 -11.92 -23.64
C ARG A 138 7.04 -11.99 -22.17
N ASN A 139 8.35 -12.02 -21.90
CA ASN A 139 8.84 -12.20 -20.53
C ASN A 139 8.60 -10.94 -19.70
N TYR A 140 8.98 -9.77 -20.22
CA TYR A 140 8.76 -8.51 -19.52
C TYR A 140 7.28 -8.16 -19.45
N PHE A 141 6.51 -8.44 -20.51
CA PHE A 141 5.08 -8.13 -20.54
C PHE A 141 4.30 -8.87 -19.45
N ILE A 142 4.63 -10.14 -19.19
CA ILE A 142 3.96 -10.94 -18.15
C ILE A 142 4.47 -10.60 -16.75
N HIS A 143 5.78 -10.45 -16.56
CA HIS A 143 6.37 -10.32 -15.23
C HIS A 143 6.43 -8.88 -14.71
N ALA A 144 6.54 -7.87 -15.58
CA ALA A 144 6.67 -6.48 -15.13
C ALA A 144 5.51 -6.05 -14.22
N PRO A 145 4.22 -6.26 -14.58
CA PRO A 145 3.11 -5.91 -13.71
C PRO A 145 3.20 -6.53 -12.30
N ALA A 146 3.59 -7.80 -12.19
CA ALA A 146 3.75 -8.47 -10.90
C ALA A 146 4.89 -7.85 -10.07
N ILE A 147 6.00 -7.48 -10.71
CA ILE A 147 7.11 -6.80 -10.02
C ILE A 147 6.68 -5.43 -9.53
N VAL A 148 5.96 -4.65 -10.36
CA VAL A 148 5.47 -3.32 -9.98
C VAL A 148 4.49 -3.38 -8.82
N PHE A 149 3.60 -4.38 -8.81
CA PHE A 149 2.69 -4.64 -7.69
C PHE A 149 3.42 -4.94 -6.38
N ILE A 150 4.53 -5.68 -6.45
CA ILE A 150 5.36 -5.93 -5.27
C ILE A 150 6.01 -4.60 -4.82
N LEU A 151 6.52 -3.79 -5.76
CA LEU A 151 7.12 -2.49 -5.43
C LEU A 151 6.12 -1.50 -4.82
N SER A 152 4.84 -1.50 -5.21
CA SER A 152 3.81 -0.67 -4.58
C SER A 152 3.47 -1.11 -3.15
N THR A 153 3.55 -2.41 -2.86
CA THR A 153 3.13 -2.97 -1.56
C THR A 153 4.27 -3.07 -0.54
N LEU A 154 5.53 -3.16 -0.97
CA LEU A 154 6.71 -3.21 -0.08
C LEU A 154 6.86 -2.04 0.93
N PRO A 155 6.50 -0.78 0.63
CA PRO A 155 6.59 0.31 1.60
C PRO A 155 5.75 0.09 2.87
N ILE A 156 4.68 -0.70 2.77
CA ILE A 156 3.75 -0.99 3.88
C ILE A 156 4.48 -1.65 5.05
N PHE A 157 5.49 -2.46 4.78
CA PHE A 157 6.29 -3.15 5.79
C PHE A 157 7.05 -2.20 6.72
N PHE A 158 7.31 -0.98 6.26
CA PHE A 158 8.05 0.08 6.96
C PHE A 158 7.11 1.09 7.63
N ILE A 159 5.79 0.90 7.58
CA ILE A 159 4.82 1.79 8.21
C ILE A 159 4.26 1.09 9.47
N PRO A 160 4.74 1.45 10.67
CA PRO A 160 4.26 0.84 11.90
C PRO A 160 2.91 1.41 12.34
N ILE A 161 2.22 0.68 13.21
CA ILE A 161 0.94 1.05 13.78
C ILE A 161 0.91 0.71 15.27
N GLY A 162 0.70 1.71 16.12
CA GLY A 162 0.60 1.55 17.57
C GLY A 162 1.90 1.94 18.28
N PRO A 163 1.82 2.27 19.59
CA PRO A 163 2.96 2.76 20.34
C PRO A 163 3.97 1.66 20.67
N MET A 164 5.23 2.06 20.83
CA MET A 164 6.29 1.20 21.36
C MET A 164 6.26 1.28 22.90
N GLU A 165 5.85 0.22 23.59
CA GLU A 165 5.79 0.23 25.06
C GLU A 165 7.18 0.11 25.72
N ALA A 166 7.33 0.77 26.87
CA ALA A 166 8.58 0.97 27.62
C ALA A 166 9.25 -0.31 28.18
N ASN A 167 8.61 -1.47 28.10
CA ASN A 167 9.13 -2.73 28.65
C ASN A 167 9.79 -3.65 27.61
N GLY A 168 10.08 -3.14 26.40
CA GLY A 168 10.65 -3.95 25.31
C GLY A 168 9.69 -4.98 24.71
N VAL A 169 8.44 -5.01 25.18
CA VAL A 169 7.32 -5.74 24.56
C VAL A 169 6.63 -4.76 23.61
N VAL A 170 6.91 -4.88 22.32
CA VAL A 170 6.38 -3.94 21.32
C VAL A 170 4.90 -4.23 21.08
N ASN A 171 3.96 -3.42 21.58
CA ASN A 171 2.54 -3.57 21.22
C ASN A 171 2.17 -2.89 19.89
N GLY A 172 3.11 -2.15 19.30
CA GLY A 172 3.02 -1.70 17.92
C GLY A 172 3.13 -2.88 16.95
N ILE A 173 2.25 -2.88 15.95
CA ILE A 173 2.23 -3.75 14.78
C ILE A 173 3.22 -3.16 13.78
N TYR A 174 4.29 -3.88 13.43
CA TYR A 174 5.27 -3.41 12.44
C TYR A 174 5.94 -4.58 11.73
N GLY A 175 6.17 -4.44 10.42
CA GLY A 175 6.85 -5.48 9.64
C GLY A 175 8.36 -5.49 9.91
N ILE A 176 9.03 -4.39 9.55
CA ILE A 176 10.48 -4.22 9.71
C ILE A 176 10.74 -2.86 10.35
N TYR A 177 11.53 -2.83 11.42
CA TYR A 177 11.94 -1.60 12.10
C TYR A 177 13.44 -1.38 11.92
N THR A 178 13.79 -0.24 11.34
CA THR A 178 15.18 0.19 11.12
C THR A 178 15.47 1.58 11.69
N GLY A 179 14.44 2.31 12.13
CA GLY A 179 14.54 3.69 12.63
C GLY A 179 14.61 4.75 11.52
N TYR A 180 14.77 4.36 10.25
CA TYR A 180 14.73 5.23 9.07
C TYR A 180 13.55 4.90 8.16
N ASP A 181 12.49 4.33 8.72
CA ASP A 181 11.46 3.60 7.98
C ASP A 181 10.67 4.51 7.03
N VAL A 182 10.43 5.79 7.39
CA VAL A 182 9.79 6.76 6.50
C VAL A 182 10.61 7.01 5.23
N LEU A 183 11.94 7.13 5.36
CA LEU A 183 12.81 7.39 4.21
C LEU A 183 12.88 6.17 3.30
N ILE A 184 12.90 4.97 3.88
CA ILE A 184 12.86 3.72 3.10
C ILE A 184 11.53 3.59 2.36
N ALA A 185 10.40 3.88 3.03
CA ALA A 185 9.09 3.86 2.39
C ALA A 185 9.00 4.85 1.21
N LEU A 186 9.56 6.05 1.35
CA LEU A 186 9.65 7.04 0.26
C LEU A 186 10.58 6.58 -0.86
N ALA A 187 11.72 5.96 -0.55
CA ALA A 187 12.61 5.43 -1.58
C ALA A 187 11.92 4.32 -2.39
N LEU A 188 11.25 3.39 -1.72
CA LEU A 188 10.53 2.29 -2.37
C LEU A 188 9.36 2.80 -3.25
N ILE A 189 8.61 3.82 -2.80
CA ILE A 189 7.52 4.37 -3.60
C ILE A 189 8.00 5.11 -4.86
N THR A 190 9.24 5.63 -4.86
CA THR A 190 9.84 6.20 -6.09
C THR A 190 10.28 5.12 -7.08
N LEU A 191 10.74 3.95 -6.61
CA LEU A 191 11.09 2.83 -7.48
C LEU A 191 9.89 2.28 -8.27
N PHE A 192 8.69 2.39 -7.72
CA PHE A 192 7.45 2.05 -8.44
C PHE A 192 7.35 2.72 -9.82
N ASN A 193 7.81 3.96 -9.94
CA ASN A 193 7.73 4.74 -11.18
C ASN A 193 8.58 4.15 -12.31
N VAL A 194 9.75 3.61 -11.96
CA VAL A 194 10.59 2.86 -12.91
C VAL A 194 9.85 1.62 -13.41
N GLY A 195 9.07 1.00 -12.54
CA GLY A 195 8.19 -0.12 -12.88
C GLY A 195 7.20 0.20 -13.99
N ILE A 196 6.52 1.35 -13.92
CA ILE A 196 5.55 1.75 -14.96
C ILE A 196 6.23 1.98 -16.31
N ILE A 197 7.47 2.50 -16.31
CA ILE A 197 8.25 2.65 -17.55
C ILE A 197 8.55 1.29 -18.18
N LEU A 198 8.86 0.27 -17.36
CA LEU A 198 9.08 -1.10 -17.84
C LEU A 198 7.82 -1.73 -18.44
N ILE A 199 6.66 -1.50 -17.81
CA ILE A 199 5.34 -1.94 -18.32
C ILE A 199 5.07 -1.33 -19.69
N GLY A 200 5.28 -0.02 -19.83
CA GLY A 200 5.08 0.68 -21.10
C GLY A 200 6.04 0.26 -22.21
N TRP A 201 7.31 0.01 -21.88
CA TRP A 201 8.31 -0.47 -22.84
C TRP A 201 8.02 -1.92 -23.28
N ALA A 202 7.62 -2.81 -22.37
CA ALA A 202 7.38 -4.21 -22.68
C ALA A 202 6.34 -4.45 -23.77
N SER A 203 5.35 -3.55 -23.90
CA SER A 203 4.25 -3.61 -24.86
C SER A 203 4.66 -3.42 -26.32
N ASN A 204 5.83 -2.83 -26.60
CA ASN A 204 6.38 -2.59 -27.94
C ASN A 204 5.40 -1.95 -28.96
N ASP A 205 4.51 -1.06 -28.49
CA ASP A 205 3.65 -0.23 -29.33
C ASP A 205 4.08 1.25 -29.27
N ARG A 206 3.97 1.96 -30.39
CA ARG A 206 4.43 3.35 -30.50
C ARG A 206 3.56 4.31 -29.68
N PHE A 207 2.24 4.08 -29.61
CA PHE A 207 1.35 4.92 -28.84
C PHE A 207 1.52 4.69 -27.35
N THR A 208 1.59 3.43 -26.91
CA THR A 208 1.92 3.08 -25.52
C THR A 208 3.25 3.68 -25.08
N TYR A 209 4.26 3.65 -25.94
CA TYR A 209 5.56 4.27 -25.65
C TYR A 209 5.44 5.80 -25.44
N ILE A 210 4.74 6.52 -26.33
CA ILE A 210 4.54 7.97 -26.17
C ILE A 210 3.76 8.29 -24.88
N GLY A 211 2.73 7.50 -24.55
CA GLY A 211 2.00 7.62 -23.28
C GLY A 211 2.91 7.45 -22.07
N THR A 212 3.78 6.44 -22.11
CA THR A 212 4.76 6.14 -21.07
C THR A 212 5.77 7.26 -20.86
N VAL A 213 6.32 7.84 -21.94
CA VAL A 213 7.27 8.96 -21.85
C VAL A 213 6.62 10.19 -21.21
N ARG A 214 5.36 10.48 -21.54
CA ARG A 214 4.61 11.59 -20.93
C ARG A 214 4.43 11.39 -19.44
N GLU A 215 4.13 10.16 -19.01
CA GLU A 215 4.01 9.83 -17.59
C GLU A 215 5.36 9.93 -16.87
N ALA A 216 6.42 9.40 -17.47
CA ALA A 216 7.78 9.50 -16.95
C ALA A 216 8.23 10.95 -16.74
N LEU A 217 7.87 11.87 -17.64
CA LEU A 217 8.17 13.29 -17.48
C LEU A 217 7.49 13.89 -16.23
N LEU A 218 6.25 13.51 -15.94
CA LEU A 218 5.55 13.98 -14.75
C LEU A 218 6.17 13.43 -13.46
N TYR A 219 6.72 12.21 -13.51
CA TYR A 219 7.38 11.58 -12.36
C TYR A 219 8.52 12.43 -11.84
N THR A 220 9.36 12.93 -12.74
CA THR A 220 10.49 13.80 -12.36
C THR A 220 10.06 15.07 -11.62
N GLY A 221 8.88 15.60 -11.94
CA GLY A 221 8.36 16.80 -11.31
C GLY A 221 7.87 16.53 -9.89
N TYR A 222 6.92 15.59 -9.73
CA TYR A 222 6.29 15.40 -8.41
C TYR A 222 7.21 14.71 -7.41
N GLU A 223 8.18 13.89 -7.84
CA GLU A 223 9.10 13.20 -6.92
C GLU A 223 9.93 14.19 -6.10
N ALA A 224 10.46 15.23 -6.76
CA ALA A 224 11.21 16.27 -6.08
C ALA A 224 10.34 16.99 -5.04
N VAL A 225 9.09 17.31 -5.38
CA VAL A 225 8.14 17.96 -4.47
C VAL A 225 7.77 17.04 -3.29
N LEU A 226 7.52 15.76 -3.56
CA LEU A 226 7.17 14.75 -2.55
C LEU A 226 8.32 14.56 -1.54
N ILE A 227 9.54 14.39 -2.04
CA ILE A 227 10.73 14.18 -1.19
C ILE A 227 11.03 15.44 -0.37
N LEU A 228 11.02 16.62 -1.00
CA LEU A 228 11.31 17.87 -0.29
C LEU A 228 10.27 18.20 0.79
N SER A 229 8.99 17.96 0.51
CA SER A 229 7.92 18.17 1.50
C SER A 229 8.00 17.17 2.67
N ALA A 230 8.39 15.92 2.41
CA ALA A 230 8.65 14.96 3.47
C ALA A 230 9.87 15.35 4.33
N ILE A 231 11.00 15.65 3.71
CA ILE A 231 12.23 16.07 4.42
C ILE A 231 11.94 17.32 5.27
N SER A 232 11.20 18.27 4.70
CA SER A 232 10.78 19.49 5.37
C SER A 232 10.11 19.19 6.72
N ILE A 233 9.12 18.31 6.78
CA ILE A 233 8.45 17.99 8.05
C ILE A 233 9.34 17.13 8.98
N LEU A 234 10.15 16.22 8.43
CA LEU A 234 11.08 15.38 9.21
C LEU A 234 12.14 16.21 9.94
N LEU A 235 12.57 17.35 9.39
CA LEU A 235 13.52 18.26 10.05
C LEU A 235 12.97 18.84 11.36
N ILE A 236 11.67 19.13 11.41
CA ILE A 236 11.01 19.62 12.62
C ILE A 236 11.03 18.52 13.69
N TYR A 237 10.60 17.31 13.32
CA TYR A 237 10.59 16.14 14.20
C TYR A 237 12.01 15.72 14.66
N GLY A 238 13.03 15.97 13.83
CA GLY A 238 14.43 15.64 14.12
C GLY A 238 14.74 14.14 14.01
N THR A 239 13.86 13.34 13.42
CA THR A 239 13.99 11.89 13.29
C THR A 239 13.19 11.37 12.11
N ALA A 240 13.64 10.26 11.51
CA ALA A 240 12.93 9.52 10.46
C ALA A 240 12.18 8.28 11.02
N ASP A 241 12.25 8.08 12.33
CA ASP A 241 11.57 6.99 13.04
C ASP A 241 10.07 7.29 13.19
N PRO A 242 9.17 6.49 12.60
CA PRO A 242 7.75 6.74 12.65
C PRO A 242 7.14 6.74 14.06
N PHE A 243 7.66 5.94 14.99
CA PHE A 243 7.16 5.92 16.37
C PHE A 243 7.42 7.26 17.06
N LYS A 244 8.66 7.74 16.96
CA LYS A 244 9.05 9.03 17.55
C LYS A 244 8.33 10.20 16.88
N ILE A 245 8.01 10.10 15.59
CA ILE A 245 7.22 11.11 14.88
C ILE A 245 5.83 11.24 15.50
N VAL A 246 5.13 10.11 15.69
CA VAL A 246 3.78 10.12 16.28
C VAL A 246 3.83 10.60 17.74
N ASP A 247 4.79 10.14 18.53
CA ASP A 247 4.96 10.58 19.92
C ASP A 247 5.21 12.08 20.01
N TRP A 248 6.05 12.62 19.12
CA TRP A 248 6.32 14.05 19.03
C TRP A 248 5.06 14.85 18.68
N GLN A 249 4.27 14.36 17.72
CA GLN A 249 3.01 14.99 17.30
C GLN A 249 1.94 14.99 18.40
N VAL A 250 1.86 13.91 19.19
CA VAL A 250 0.94 13.80 20.33
C VAL A 250 1.34 14.75 21.45
N ALA A 251 2.64 14.94 21.69
CA ALA A 251 3.15 15.84 22.72
C ALA A 251 3.04 17.33 22.34
N HIS A 252 3.09 17.67 21.06
CA HIS A 252 3.11 19.06 20.58
C HIS A 252 1.84 19.40 19.80
N LEU A 253 1.93 19.38 18.47
CA LEU A 253 0.83 19.69 17.56
C LEU A 253 0.89 18.74 16.36
N PRO A 254 -0.24 18.51 15.68
CA PRO A 254 -0.26 17.80 14.40
C PRO A 254 0.61 18.48 13.33
N GLY A 255 1.29 17.67 12.52
CA GLY A 255 2.18 18.16 11.47
C GLY A 255 1.50 19.09 10.46
N ILE A 256 0.20 18.89 10.20
CA ILE A 256 -0.60 19.78 9.34
C ILE A 256 -0.65 21.23 9.85
N ILE A 257 -0.65 21.43 11.17
CA ILE A 257 -0.71 22.77 11.78
C ILE A 257 0.67 23.42 11.79
N ILE A 258 1.71 22.63 12.04
CA ILE A 258 3.07 23.14 12.19
C ILE A 258 3.68 23.53 10.85
N ASN A 259 3.52 22.68 9.82
CA ASN A 259 3.98 23.00 8.48
C ASN A 259 2.87 22.72 7.45
N PRO A 260 1.89 23.63 7.33
CA PRO A 260 0.80 23.49 6.37
C PRO A 260 1.30 23.54 4.92
N LEU A 261 2.44 24.20 4.66
CA LEU A 261 3.05 24.23 3.33
C LEU A 261 3.56 22.84 2.94
N ALA A 262 4.26 22.15 3.84
CA ALA A 262 4.71 20.79 3.59
C ALA A 262 3.52 19.84 3.36
N PHE A 263 2.45 19.98 4.16
CA PHE A 263 1.23 19.19 3.97
C PHE A 263 0.61 19.42 2.59
N LEU A 264 0.42 20.69 2.18
CA LEU A 264 -0.16 21.01 0.87
C LEU A 264 0.71 20.52 -0.29
N ALA A 265 2.03 20.70 -0.23
CA ALA A 265 2.96 20.15 -1.22
C ALA A 265 2.83 18.64 -1.31
N PHE A 266 2.83 17.94 -0.17
CA PHE A 266 2.78 16.48 -0.12
C PHE A 266 1.44 15.94 -0.65
N VAL A 267 0.32 16.58 -0.30
CA VAL A 267 -1.03 16.20 -0.78
C VAL A 267 -1.15 16.38 -2.29
N ILE A 268 -0.71 17.52 -2.83
CA ILE A 268 -0.79 17.76 -4.28
C ILE A 268 0.18 16.84 -5.03
N ALA A 269 1.39 16.64 -4.50
CA ALA A 269 2.34 15.67 -5.06
C ALA A 269 1.77 14.25 -5.04
N THR A 270 0.99 13.87 -4.01
CA THR A 270 0.30 12.57 -3.95
C THR A 270 -0.75 12.41 -5.04
N LEU A 271 -1.55 13.46 -5.31
CA LEU A 271 -2.52 13.44 -6.42
C LEU A 271 -1.82 13.27 -7.77
N MET A 272 -0.69 13.98 -7.98
CA MET A 272 0.12 13.83 -9.18
C MET A 272 0.76 12.44 -9.28
N ALA A 273 1.27 11.91 -8.17
CA ALA A 273 1.97 10.64 -8.12
C ALA A 273 1.08 9.42 -8.41
N THR A 274 -0.22 9.56 -8.16
CA THR A 274 -1.22 8.50 -8.31
C THR A 274 -2.06 8.69 -9.58
N SER A 275 -1.71 9.66 -10.42
CA SER A 275 -2.46 10.01 -11.64
C SER A 275 -3.95 10.23 -11.37
N ARG A 276 -4.29 10.85 -10.23
CA ARG A 276 -5.67 11.18 -9.86
C ARG A 276 -6.03 12.59 -10.27
N PHE A 277 -7.32 12.88 -10.38
CA PHE A 277 -7.78 14.20 -10.79
C PHE A 277 -7.18 15.30 -9.90
N PRO A 278 -6.74 16.42 -10.49
CA PRO A 278 -6.82 16.80 -11.91
C PRO A 278 -5.66 16.32 -12.81
N PHE A 279 -4.80 15.41 -12.34
CA PHE A 279 -3.58 14.93 -13.00
C PHE A 279 -3.69 13.55 -13.66
N GLU A 280 -4.91 13.11 -13.99
CA GLU A 280 -5.19 11.86 -14.70
C GLU A 280 -4.82 11.96 -16.19
N ILE A 281 -3.52 12.00 -16.47
CA ILE A 281 -2.95 12.17 -17.81
C ILE A 281 -2.88 10.85 -18.61
N PRO A 282 -2.42 9.72 -18.05
CA PRO A 282 -2.29 8.48 -18.83
C PRO A 282 -3.63 7.80 -19.12
N GLU A 283 -4.62 7.90 -18.21
CA GLU A 283 -5.93 7.23 -18.34
C GLU A 283 -6.94 8.02 -19.20
N ALA A 284 -6.48 9.06 -19.89
CA ALA A 284 -7.32 9.94 -20.69
C ALA A 284 -7.82 9.29 -22.00
N ASP A 285 -9.11 8.96 -22.07
CA ASP A 285 -9.78 8.46 -23.29
C ASP A 285 -9.61 9.40 -24.50
N THR A 286 -9.55 10.72 -24.25
CA THR A 286 -9.41 11.75 -25.28
C THR A 286 -7.98 11.97 -25.76
N GLU A 287 -6.99 11.27 -25.18
CA GLU A 287 -5.58 11.38 -25.54
C GLU A 287 -5.02 10.05 -26.07
N ILE A 288 -4.14 9.39 -25.31
CA ILE A 288 -3.44 8.17 -25.75
C ILE A 288 -4.04 6.93 -25.06
N VAL A 289 -5.36 6.92 -24.85
CA VAL A 289 -6.19 5.79 -24.39
C VAL A 289 -5.41 4.80 -23.49
N LEU A 290 -5.33 5.10 -22.19
CA LEU A 290 -4.66 4.28 -21.16
C LEU A 290 -3.13 4.21 -21.19
N GLY A 291 -2.45 4.95 -22.07
CA GLY A 291 -1.00 5.21 -21.99
C GLY A 291 -0.15 3.93 -21.88
N PRO A 292 0.62 3.70 -20.79
CA PRO A 292 1.41 2.48 -20.62
C PRO A 292 0.59 1.18 -20.50
N TYR A 293 -0.73 1.29 -20.26
CA TYR A 293 -1.59 0.17 -19.89
C TYR A 293 -2.44 -0.35 -21.06
N THR A 294 -2.37 0.29 -22.23
CA THR A 294 -3.27 0.05 -23.38
C THR A 294 -3.30 -1.40 -23.85
N GLU A 295 -2.14 -2.06 -23.89
CA GLU A 295 -2.01 -3.41 -24.47
C GLU A 295 -2.39 -4.55 -23.49
N TYR A 296 -2.64 -4.24 -22.22
CA TYR A 296 -2.91 -5.26 -21.20
C TYR A 296 -4.36 -5.71 -21.20
N SER A 297 -4.59 -7.02 -21.05
CA SER A 297 -5.93 -7.62 -20.95
C SER A 297 -6.09 -8.56 -19.76
N GLY A 298 -7.32 -8.99 -19.49
CA GLY A 298 -7.65 -9.98 -18.47
C GLY A 298 -7.25 -9.57 -17.05
N ILE A 299 -6.72 -10.51 -16.28
CA ILE A 299 -6.32 -10.29 -14.89
C ILE A 299 -5.15 -9.32 -14.76
N ILE A 300 -4.24 -9.28 -15.74
CA ILE A 300 -3.09 -8.38 -15.71
C ILE A 300 -3.54 -6.92 -15.86
N TYR A 301 -4.52 -6.65 -16.72
CA TYR A 301 -5.15 -5.33 -16.79
C TYR A 301 -5.75 -4.91 -15.45
N GLY A 302 -6.48 -5.83 -14.79
CA GLY A 302 -7.04 -5.59 -13.46
C GLY A 302 -5.96 -5.25 -12.43
N LEU A 303 -4.81 -5.94 -12.44
CA LEU A 303 -3.68 -5.64 -11.56
C LEU A 303 -3.11 -4.25 -11.84
N VAL A 304 -2.80 -3.95 -13.11
CA VAL A 304 -2.16 -2.70 -13.54
C VAL A 304 -3.01 -1.48 -13.18
N MET A 305 -4.33 -1.55 -13.39
CA MET A 305 -5.25 -0.48 -13.00
C MET A 305 -5.38 -0.33 -11.48
N THR A 306 -5.10 -1.38 -10.72
CA THR A 306 -5.22 -1.39 -9.24
C THR A 306 -3.98 -0.78 -8.57
N MET A 307 -2.80 -0.93 -9.18
CA MET A 307 -1.53 -0.44 -8.63
C MET A 307 -1.51 1.07 -8.32
N SER A 308 -2.21 1.89 -9.12
CA SER A 308 -2.32 3.33 -8.86
C SER A 308 -3.12 3.63 -7.58
N TYR A 309 -4.12 2.81 -7.26
CA TYR A 309 -4.86 2.89 -6.00
C TYR A 309 -4.07 2.36 -4.81
N GLU A 310 -3.19 1.37 -5.02
CA GLU A 310 -2.29 0.90 -3.96
C GLU A 310 -1.26 1.96 -3.59
N LYS A 311 -0.64 2.58 -4.60
CA LYS A 311 0.25 3.73 -4.40
C LYS A 311 -0.48 4.85 -3.65
N LEU A 312 -1.75 5.10 -3.97
CA LEU A 312 -2.59 6.06 -3.23
C LEU A 312 -2.79 5.66 -1.78
N TYR A 313 -3.05 4.38 -1.50
CA TYR A 313 -3.17 3.86 -0.14
C TYR A 313 -1.88 4.11 0.66
N VAL A 314 -0.72 3.72 0.12
CA VAL A 314 0.58 3.91 0.77
C VAL A 314 0.90 5.38 1.02
N LEU A 315 0.73 6.25 0.02
CA LEU A 315 0.96 7.68 0.19
C LEU A 315 -0.04 8.30 1.20
N SER A 316 -1.27 7.80 1.26
CA SER A 316 -2.24 8.22 2.28
C SER A 316 -1.85 7.79 3.68
N LEU A 317 -1.28 6.59 3.86
CA LEU A 317 -0.71 6.15 5.14
C LEU A 317 0.42 7.10 5.57
N LEU A 318 1.30 7.48 4.63
CA LEU A 318 2.38 8.45 4.90
C LEU A 318 1.83 9.83 5.25
N ILE A 319 0.76 10.32 4.59
CA ILE A 319 0.11 11.58 4.97
C ILE A 319 -0.39 11.52 6.41
N VAL A 320 -1.08 10.44 6.78
CA VAL A 320 -1.63 10.29 8.13
C VAL A 320 -0.51 10.24 9.17
N LEU A 321 0.55 9.50 8.87
CA LEU A 321 1.71 9.36 9.74
C LEU A 321 2.47 10.68 9.91
N LEU A 322 2.73 11.39 8.82
CA LEU A 322 3.54 12.61 8.84
C LEU A 322 2.77 13.84 9.29
N PHE A 323 1.45 13.91 9.11
CA PHE A 323 0.70 15.15 9.32
C PHE A 323 -0.51 15.05 10.25
N LEU A 324 -1.08 13.85 10.46
CA LEU A 324 -2.37 13.67 11.16
C LEU A 324 -2.27 12.81 12.44
N ASN A 325 -1.14 12.89 13.15
CA ASN A 325 -0.88 12.16 14.40
C ASN A 325 -0.90 10.63 14.25
N GLY A 326 -0.61 10.08 13.07
CA GLY A 326 -0.56 8.64 12.83
C GLY A 326 -1.75 7.88 13.42
N TRP A 327 -1.46 6.86 14.22
CA TRP A 327 -2.44 5.99 14.89
C TRP A 327 -3.01 6.57 16.19
N ALA A 328 -2.58 7.76 16.63
CA ALA A 328 -3.05 8.34 17.88
C ALA A 328 -4.56 8.66 17.80
N GLY A 329 -5.31 8.14 18.77
CA GLY A 329 -6.73 8.35 18.94
C GLY A 329 -7.19 7.83 20.31
N PRO A 330 -8.45 8.09 20.72
CA PRO A 330 -8.99 7.57 21.97
C PRO A 330 -8.81 6.05 22.06
N TYR A 331 -8.09 5.58 23.07
CA TYR A 331 -7.85 4.15 23.27
C TYR A 331 -9.15 3.43 23.64
N ILE A 332 -9.46 2.35 22.92
CA ILE A 332 -10.64 1.53 23.14
C ILE A 332 -10.19 0.23 23.82
N PRO A 333 -10.34 0.10 25.16
CA PRO A 333 -9.82 -1.05 25.92
C PRO A 333 -10.20 -2.44 25.39
N PRO A 334 -11.45 -2.73 24.93
CA PRO A 334 -11.77 -4.07 24.44
C PRO A 334 -11.07 -4.46 23.14
N LEU A 335 -10.56 -3.49 22.36
CA LEU A 335 -9.92 -3.72 21.07
C LEU A 335 -8.39 -3.87 21.18
N GLY A 336 -7.77 -3.49 22.30
CA GLY A 336 -6.33 -3.61 22.50
C GLY A 336 -5.53 -2.91 21.40
N ALA A 337 -4.54 -3.59 20.83
CA ALA A 337 -3.72 -3.09 19.72
C ALA A 337 -4.53 -2.73 18.47
N LEU A 338 -5.68 -3.37 18.26
CA LEU A 338 -6.57 -3.09 17.12
C LEU A 338 -7.19 -1.68 17.20
N SER A 339 -7.27 -1.09 18.39
CA SER A 339 -7.75 0.30 18.55
C SER A 339 -6.91 1.28 17.73
N TYR A 340 -5.58 1.12 17.75
CA TYR A 340 -4.66 1.99 17.01
C TYR A 340 -4.77 1.78 15.50
N ALA A 341 -4.91 0.51 15.08
CA ALA A 341 -5.15 0.13 13.69
C ALA A 341 -6.43 0.75 13.12
N ILE A 342 -7.51 0.77 13.89
CA ILE A 342 -8.80 1.34 13.46
C ILE A 342 -8.68 2.84 13.26
N TRP A 343 -8.06 3.58 14.20
CA TRP A 343 -7.89 5.02 14.04
C TRP A 343 -6.98 5.38 12.87
N PHE A 344 -5.89 4.65 12.70
CA PHE A 344 -4.99 4.84 11.56
C PHE A 344 -5.70 4.55 10.24
N GLY A 345 -6.45 3.45 10.18
CA GLY A 345 -7.28 3.07 9.03
C GLY A 345 -8.32 4.13 8.71
N ILE A 346 -9.13 4.56 9.68
CA ILE A 346 -10.18 5.58 9.49
C ILE A 346 -9.59 6.87 8.92
N LYS A 347 -8.50 7.39 9.50
CA LYS A 347 -7.83 8.60 9.00
C LYS A 347 -7.34 8.39 7.57
N THR A 348 -6.75 7.23 7.27
CA THR A 348 -6.27 6.89 5.93
C THR A 348 -7.42 6.85 4.92
N TYR A 349 -8.55 6.22 5.28
CA TYR A 349 -9.75 6.19 4.45
C TYR A 349 -10.31 7.59 4.20
N ILE A 350 -10.36 8.45 5.21
CA ILE A 350 -10.80 9.83 5.05
C ILE A 350 -9.90 10.58 4.07
N VAL A 351 -8.56 10.45 4.21
CA VAL A 351 -7.61 11.05 3.27
C VAL A 351 -7.84 10.53 1.85
N MET A 352 -7.93 9.22 1.66
CA MET A 352 -8.19 8.64 0.34
C MET A 352 -9.52 9.12 -0.26
N MET A 353 -10.59 9.17 0.54
CA MET A 353 -11.90 9.67 0.12
C MET A 353 -11.82 11.12 -0.35
N ILE A 354 -11.09 11.98 0.37
CA ILE A 354 -10.88 13.39 -0.03
C ILE A 354 -10.10 13.47 -1.34
N LEU A 355 -9.02 12.69 -1.48
CA LEU A 355 -8.19 12.71 -2.69
C LEU A 355 -8.94 12.19 -3.90
N VAL A 356 -9.73 11.15 -3.76
CA VAL A 356 -10.55 10.58 -4.85
C VAL A 356 -11.75 11.46 -5.20
N PHE A 357 -12.30 12.18 -4.22
CA PHE A 357 -13.41 13.11 -4.45
C PHE A 357 -13.06 14.22 -5.45
N THR A 358 -11.78 14.56 -5.61
CA THR A 358 -11.30 15.53 -6.60
C THR A 358 -11.78 15.24 -8.02
N ARG A 359 -11.98 13.96 -8.39
CA ARG A 359 -12.53 13.53 -9.69
C ARG A 359 -13.91 14.09 -9.97
N ALA A 360 -14.73 14.23 -8.93
CA ALA A 360 -16.08 14.72 -9.09
C ALA A 360 -16.15 16.25 -9.26
N VAL A 361 -15.08 16.97 -8.90
CA VAL A 361 -15.07 18.44 -8.79
C VAL A 361 -14.21 19.10 -9.88
N TYR A 362 -13.04 18.55 -10.17
CA TYR A 362 -12.05 19.21 -11.02
C TYR A 362 -12.03 18.69 -12.45
N GLY A 363 -11.77 19.60 -13.40
CA GLY A 363 -11.37 19.26 -14.75
C GLY A 363 -9.91 18.78 -14.81
N ARG A 364 -9.52 18.20 -15.94
CA ARG A 364 -8.17 17.68 -16.16
C ARG A 364 -7.19 18.78 -16.56
N TYR A 365 -5.95 18.71 -16.06
CA TYR A 365 -4.84 19.50 -16.58
C TYR A 365 -4.17 18.83 -17.78
N ARG A 366 -3.78 19.63 -18.77
CA ARG A 366 -2.91 19.16 -19.84
C ARG A 366 -1.51 18.85 -19.29
N PRO A 367 -0.75 17.87 -19.83
CA PRO A 367 0.55 17.50 -19.26
C PRO A 367 1.56 18.64 -19.18
N ASP A 368 1.57 19.50 -20.20
CA ASP A 368 2.44 20.68 -20.22
C ASP A 368 2.15 21.63 -19.04
N GLN A 369 0.88 21.77 -18.66
CA GLN A 369 0.44 22.59 -17.52
C GLN A 369 0.79 21.92 -16.20
N ALA A 370 0.55 20.62 -16.08
CA ALA A 370 0.88 19.84 -14.88
C ALA A 370 2.39 19.85 -14.60
N LEU A 371 3.21 19.64 -15.64
CA LEU A 371 4.66 19.68 -15.55
C LEU A 371 5.16 21.08 -15.18
N LYS A 372 4.65 22.13 -15.82
CA LYS A 372 4.98 23.52 -15.48
C LYS A 372 4.65 23.83 -14.03
N MET A 373 3.45 23.47 -13.57
CA MET A 373 3.01 23.70 -12.19
C MET A 373 3.90 22.97 -11.18
N SER A 374 4.35 21.76 -11.51
CA SER A 374 5.26 20.98 -10.68
C SER A 374 6.60 21.67 -10.48
N TRP A 375 7.26 22.09 -11.57
CA TRP A 375 8.57 22.74 -11.53
C TRP A 375 8.56 24.20 -11.08
N SER A 376 7.41 24.89 -11.18
CA SER A 376 7.28 26.28 -10.71
C SER A 376 6.68 26.36 -9.31
N SER A 377 5.37 26.18 -9.21
CA SER A 377 4.60 26.56 -8.03
C SER A 377 4.73 25.54 -6.92
N LEU A 378 4.68 24.24 -7.25
CA LEU A 378 4.79 23.18 -6.26
C LEU A 378 6.20 23.03 -5.72
N LEU A 379 7.22 23.10 -6.59
CA LEU A 379 8.61 23.10 -6.14
C LEU A 379 8.89 24.32 -5.26
N GLY A 380 8.42 25.51 -5.66
CA GLY A 380 8.52 26.71 -4.83
C GLY A 380 7.84 26.56 -3.47
N LEU A 381 6.66 25.91 -3.42
CA LEU A 381 5.93 25.63 -2.19
C LEU A 381 6.66 24.62 -1.30
N ALA A 382 7.25 23.58 -1.88
CA ALA A 382 8.06 22.60 -1.15
C ALA A 382 9.33 23.24 -0.56
N VAL A 383 10.04 24.08 -1.33
CA VAL A 383 11.22 24.82 -0.85
C VAL A 383 10.84 25.81 0.25
N ALA A 384 9.74 26.55 0.09
CA ALA A 384 9.23 27.44 1.12
C ALA A 384 8.88 26.68 2.41
N SER A 385 8.31 25.47 2.28
CA SER A 385 8.05 24.61 3.43
C SER A 385 9.33 24.22 4.17
N LEU A 386 10.40 23.91 3.43
CA LEU A 386 11.68 23.50 4.00
C LEU A 386 12.35 24.67 4.74
N ILE A 387 12.31 25.87 4.17
CA ILE A 387 12.79 27.09 4.83
C ILE A 387 12.00 27.34 6.12
N LEU A 388 10.67 27.20 6.08
CA LEU A 388 9.83 27.33 7.26
C LEU A 388 10.23 26.34 8.37
N SER A 389 10.47 25.07 8.01
CA SER A 389 10.95 24.06 8.96
C SER A 389 12.30 24.40 9.58
N LEU A 390 13.23 24.92 8.79
CA LEU A 390 14.53 25.37 9.31
C LEU A 390 14.38 26.52 10.30
N ILE A 391 13.52 27.50 10.00
CA ILE A 391 13.24 28.61 10.91
C ILE A 391 12.64 28.10 12.22
N ILE A 392 11.63 27.23 12.15
CA ILE A 392 10.98 26.65 13.34
C ILE A 392 11.98 25.84 14.17
N LYS A 393 12.95 25.16 13.54
CA LYS A 393 13.94 24.36 14.26
C LYS A 393 15.02 25.20 14.95
N LEU A 394 15.30 26.39 14.43
CA LEU A 394 16.28 27.33 14.98
C LEU A 394 15.72 28.17 16.14
N LEU A 395 14.40 28.35 16.17
CA LEU A 395 13.65 28.95 17.28
C LEU A 395 13.42 27.93 18.39
#